data_AF-A0A2D6GAG3-F1
#
_entry.id   AF-A0A2D6GAG3-F1
#
_cell.length_a   1.000
_cell.length_b   1.000
_cell.length_c   1.000
_cell.angle_alpha   90.00
_cell.angle_beta   90.00
_cell.angle_gamma   90.00
#
_symmetry.space_group_name_H-M   'P 1'
#
loop_
_entity.id
_entity.type
_entity.pdbx_description
1 polymer ?
#
loop_
_entity_poly.entity_id
_entity_poly.type
_entity_poly.pdbx_seq_one_letter_code
_entity_poly.pdbx_strand_id
1 'polypeptide(L)'
;MLPPEAVGIRHILASPYHPQTNGKLERYHQSIKRDVNQIPYDAPANLDAAIADFVSYYNNRRYHKALSNVTPSDVLNGRKEQILERRKEVQTRTIQRRRLYNHQLRELAISAQSLY
;
A
#
# COMPACT_ATOMS: atom_id res chain seq x y z
N MET A 1 -2.03 35.47 -0.58
CA MET A 1 -2.45 34.17 0.00
C MET A 1 -3.19 34.47 1.29
N LEU A 2 -4.43 34.00 1.47
CA LEU A 2 -5.18 34.26 2.71
C LEU A 2 -4.57 33.46 3.88
N PRO A 3 -4.57 33.99 5.11
CA PRO A 3 -4.08 33.26 6.27
C PRO A 3 -4.96 32.03 6.55
N PRO A 4 -4.43 30.94 7.13
CA PRO A 4 -5.17 29.70 7.40
C PRO A 4 -6.46 29.92 8.21
N GLU A 5 -6.44 30.90 9.11
CA GLU A 5 -7.56 31.29 9.96
C GLU A 5 -8.76 31.81 9.15
N ALA A 6 -8.50 32.49 8.02
CA ALA A 6 -9.55 33.05 7.16
C ALA A 6 -10.33 31.96 6.39
N VAL A 7 -9.82 30.73 6.35
CA VAL A 7 -10.49 29.56 5.76
C VAL A 7 -10.87 28.51 6.82
N GLY A 8 -10.84 28.87 8.11
CA GLY A 8 -11.24 27.99 9.21
C GLY A 8 -10.24 26.89 9.56
N ILE A 9 -8.98 26.99 9.11
CA ILE A 9 -7.93 26.01 9.39
C ILE A 9 -7.19 26.38 10.69
N ARG A 10 -7.25 25.50 11.68
CA ARG A 10 -6.46 25.63 12.92
C ARG A 10 -5.03 25.13 12.70
N HIS A 11 -4.04 25.98 12.98
CA HIS A 11 -2.64 25.57 12.99
C HIS A 11 -2.31 24.84 14.30
N ILE A 12 -1.70 23.65 14.21
CA ILE A 12 -1.24 22.88 15.36
C ILE A 12 0.26 22.68 15.19
N LEU A 13 1.05 23.12 16.16
CA LEU A 13 2.50 22.98 16.15
C LEU A 13 2.92 21.78 16.99
N ALA A 14 3.97 21.09 16.53
CA ALA A 14 4.64 20.10 17.34
C ALA A 14 5.44 20.80 18.46
N SER A 15 5.45 20.20 19.66
CA SER A 15 6.30 20.68 20.76
C SER A 15 7.78 20.60 20.36
N PRO A 16 8.63 21.51 20.87
CA PRO A 16 10.07 21.43 20.69
C PRO A 16 10.61 20.06 21.14
N TYR A 17 11.60 19.54 20.40
CA TYR A 17 12.27 18.27 20.68
C TYR A 17 11.37 17.02 20.72
N HIS A 18 10.18 17.07 20.08
CA HIS A 18 9.27 15.92 19.98
C HIS A 18 9.15 15.38 18.53
N PRO A 19 10.21 14.73 17.98
CA PRO A 19 10.26 14.32 16.58
C PRO A 19 9.18 13.29 16.20
N GLN A 20 8.67 12.54 17.17
CA GLN A 20 7.62 11.53 16.95
C GLN A 20 6.34 12.15 16.39
N THR A 21 6.03 13.42 16.73
CA THR A 21 4.84 14.13 16.23
C THR A 21 4.88 14.30 14.70
N ASN A 22 6.07 14.58 14.16
CA ASN A 22 6.28 14.77 12.72
C ASN A 22 6.84 13.53 12.02
N GLY A 23 7.11 12.45 12.75
CA GLY A 23 7.82 11.28 12.22
C GLY A 23 7.17 10.62 11.00
N LYS A 24 5.84 10.69 10.85
CA LYS A 24 5.16 10.21 9.62
C LYS A 24 5.53 11.07 8.40
N LEU A 25 5.53 12.39 8.57
CA LEU A 25 5.88 13.34 7.52
C LEU A 25 7.38 13.23 7.19
N GLU A 26 8.23 13.12 8.20
CA GLU A 26 9.67 12.92 8.02
C GLU A 26 9.96 11.62 7.26
N ARG A 27 9.29 10.52 7.61
CA ARG A 27 9.40 9.25 6.87
C ARG A 27 8.93 9.37 5.42
N TYR A 28 7.86 10.12 5.17
CA TYR A 28 7.40 10.40 3.81
C TYR A 28 8.45 11.18 3.02
N HIS A 29 9.00 12.26 3.59
CA HIS A 29 10.08 13.05 2.99
C HIS A 29 11.35 12.22 2.71
N GLN A 30 11.69 11.29 3.61
CA GLN A 30 12.80 10.38 3.37
C GLN A 30 12.52 9.42 2.21
N SER A 31 11.28 8.95 2.08
CA SER A 31 10.87 8.03 1.01
C SER A 31 10.93 8.71 -0.37
N ILE A 32 10.38 9.92 -0.50
CA ILE A 32 10.43 10.66 -1.77
C ILE A 32 11.87 10.99 -2.17
N LYS A 33 12.70 11.46 -1.23
CA LYS A 33 14.12 11.75 -1.51
C LYS A 33 14.88 10.50 -1.93
N ARG A 34 14.58 9.35 -1.32
CA ARG A 34 15.15 8.07 -1.74
C ARG A 34 14.74 7.70 -3.16
N ASP A 35 13.48 7.83 -3.54
CA ASP A 35 13.04 7.37 -4.86
C ASP A 35 13.39 8.38 -5.97
N VAL A 36 13.27 9.69 -5.70
CA VAL A 36 13.43 10.76 -6.70
C VAL A 36 14.90 11.14 -6.91
N ASN A 37 15.75 11.16 -5.88
CA ASN A 37 17.12 11.65 -6.00
C ASN A 37 18.12 10.58 -6.47
N GLN A 38 17.67 9.61 -7.27
CA GLN A 38 18.53 8.54 -7.79
C GLN A 38 19.44 9.01 -8.92
N ILE A 39 19.07 10.09 -9.62
CA ILE A 39 19.81 10.68 -10.74
C ILE A 39 19.84 12.22 -10.61
N PRO A 40 20.84 12.90 -11.21
CA PRO A 40 20.79 14.34 -11.40
C PRO A 40 19.72 14.71 -12.44
N TYR A 41 19.09 15.87 -12.25
CA TYR A 41 18.09 16.41 -13.17
C TYR A 41 18.66 17.60 -13.94
N ASP A 42 18.54 17.58 -15.26
CA ASP A 42 19.08 18.63 -16.14
C ASP A 42 18.26 19.93 -16.09
N ALA A 43 16.98 19.84 -15.67
CA ALA A 43 16.07 20.97 -15.58
C ALA A 43 15.10 20.81 -14.39
N PRO A 44 14.68 21.91 -13.74
CA PRO A 44 13.70 21.87 -12.66
C PRO A 44 12.39 21.17 -13.03
N ALA A 45 11.90 21.37 -14.26
CA ALA A 45 10.68 20.73 -14.75
C ALA A 45 10.74 19.20 -14.73
N ASN A 46 11.93 18.61 -14.94
CA ASN A 46 12.11 17.17 -14.88
C ASN A 46 12.00 16.65 -13.44
N LEU A 47 12.48 17.44 -12.46
CA LEU A 47 12.32 17.12 -11.05
C LEU A 47 10.85 17.20 -10.63
N ASP A 48 10.13 18.23 -11.08
CA ASP A 48 8.69 18.37 -10.81
C ASP A 48 7.89 17.17 -11.35
N ALA A 49 8.19 16.73 -12.57
CA ALA A 49 7.59 15.55 -13.17
C ALA A 49 7.90 14.28 -12.36
N ALA A 50 9.16 14.08 -11.95
CA ALA A 50 9.55 12.93 -11.15
C ALA A 50 8.88 12.92 -9.76
N ILE A 51 8.72 14.09 -9.14
CA ILE A 51 7.96 14.25 -7.88
C ILE A 51 6.49 13.89 -8.10
N ALA A 52 5.86 14.37 -9.17
CA ALA A 52 4.47 14.06 -9.49
C ALA A 52 4.25 12.55 -9.73
N ASP A 53 5.16 11.91 -10.46
CA ASP A 53 5.15 10.47 -10.69
C ASP A 53 5.30 9.68 -9.40
N PHE A 54 6.23 10.10 -8.52
CA PHE A 54 6.37 9.50 -7.20
C PHE A 54 5.08 9.63 -6.38
N VAL A 55 4.45 10.81 -6.33
CA VAL A 55 3.21 11.04 -5.58
C VAL A 55 2.09 10.15 -6.12
N SER A 56 1.94 10.07 -7.44
CA SER A 56 0.96 9.22 -8.10
C SER A 56 1.17 7.75 -7.76
N TYR A 57 2.41 7.26 -7.85
CA TYR A 57 2.77 5.90 -7.48
C TYR A 57 2.52 5.62 -6.00
N TYR A 58 3.00 6.48 -5.10
CA TYR A 58 2.91 6.30 -3.65
C TYR A 58 1.45 6.20 -3.17
N ASN A 59 0.58 7.04 -3.72
CA ASN A 59 -0.82 7.13 -3.32
C ASN A 59 -1.70 6.06 -3.96
N ASN A 60 -1.43 5.67 -5.22
CA ASN A 60 -2.38 4.85 -5.99
C ASN A 60 -1.89 3.44 -6.32
N ARG A 61 -0.59 3.16 -6.19
CA ARG A 61 -0.01 1.88 -6.62
C ARG A 61 0.82 1.20 -5.55
N ARG A 62 1.48 1.96 -4.68
CA ARG A 62 2.32 1.41 -3.61
C ARG A 62 1.47 0.77 -2.52
N TYR A 63 1.71 -0.50 -2.27
CA TYR A 63 1.13 -1.19 -1.11
C TYR A 63 1.90 -0.86 0.17
N HIS A 64 1.16 -0.51 1.22
CA HIS A 64 1.76 -0.17 2.52
C HIS A 64 1.46 -1.25 3.55
N LYS A 65 2.50 -1.83 4.14
CA LYS A 65 2.36 -2.88 5.18
C LYS A 65 1.52 -2.40 6.37
N ALA A 66 1.73 -1.16 6.82
CA ALA A 66 0.95 -0.55 7.90
C ALA A 66 -0.55 -0.41 7.57
N LEU A 67 -0.91 -0.45 6.28
CA LEU A 67 -2.29 -0.40 5.78
C LEU A 67 -2.78 -1.77 5.32
N SER A 68 -2.17 -2.87 5.77
CA SER A 68 -2.51 -4.24 5.34
C SER A 68 -2.36 -4.44 3.83
N ASN A 69 -1.33 -3.84 3.24
CA ASN A 69 -1.06 -3.83 1.80
C ASN A 69 -2.25 -3.30 0.98
N VAL A 70 -2.86 -2.23 1.46
CA VAL A 70 -3.83 -1.41 0.74
C VAL A 70 -3.17 -0.07 0.39
N THR A 71 -3.56 0.55 -0.72
CA THR A 71 -2.96 1.83 -1.14
C THR A 71 -3.53 2.98 -0.30
N PRO A 72 -2.80 4.10 -0.10
CA PRO A 72 -3.31 5.23 0.67
C PRO A 72 -4.60 5.81 0.07
N SER A 73 -4.71 5.85 -1.26
CA SER A 73 -5.92 6.29 -1.97
C SER A 73 -7.12 5.39 -1.68
N ASP A 74 -6.95 4.06 -1.70
CA ASP A 74 -8.05 3.14 -1.34
C ASP A 74 -8.52 3.33 0.10
N VAL A 75 -7.58 3.57 1.03
CA VAL A 75 -7.91 3.82 2.45
C VAL A 75 -8.66 5.15 2.61
N LEU A 76 -8.19 6.22 1.96
CA LEU A 76 -8.84 7.53 1.98
C LEU A 76 -10.28 7.45 1.44
N ASN A 77 -10.49 6.65 0.40
CA ASN A 77 -11.80 6.43 -0.21
C ASN A 77 -12.67 5.39 0.53
N GLY A 78 -12.24 4.92 1.72
CA GLY A 78 -13.02 3.97 2.53
C GLY A 78 -13.17 2.57 1.93
N ARG A 79 -12.33 2.19 0.95
CA ARG A 79 -12.41 0.88 0.26
C ARG A 79 -11.60 -0.23 0.93
N LYS A 80 -10.92 0.07 2.04
CA LYS A 80 -9.98 -0.84 2.69
C LYS A 80 -10.67 -2.14 3.12
N GLU A 81 -11.79 -2.05 3.82
CA GLU A 81 -12.50 -3.19 4.39
C GLU A 81 -12.98 -4.13 3.27
N GLN A 82 -13.59 -3.58 2.23
CA GLN A 82 -14.06 -4.33 1.05
C GLN A 82 -12.93 -5.08 0.34
N ILE A 83 -11.77 -4.43 0.17
CA ILE A 83 -10.59 -5.05 -0.44
C ILE A 83 -10.10 -6.24 0.42
N LEU A 84 -10.05 -6.05 1.74
CA LEU A 84 -9.59 -7.09 2.65
C LEU A 84 -10.56 -8.27 2.73
N GLU A 85 -11.86 -8.01 2.74
CA GLU A 85 -12.89 -9.04 2.68
C GLU A 85 -12.78 -9.87 1.39
N ARG A 86 -12.69 -9.19 0.24
CA ARG A 86 -12.51 -9.87 -1.04
C ARG A 86 -11.27 -10.75 -1.09
N ARG A 87 -10.15 -10.28 -0.51
CA ARG A 87 -8.91 -11.07 -0.41
C ARG A 87 -9.11 -12.33 0.44
N LYS A 88 -9.82 -12.24 1.58
CA LYS A 88 -10.15 -13.39 2.42
C LYS A 88 -11.00 -14.41 1.67
N GLU A 89 -12.01 -13.96 0.93
CA GLU A 89 -12.83 -14.86 0.09
C GLU A 89 -12.00 -15.64 -0.93
N VAL A 90 -11.16 -14.93 -1.69
CA VAL A 90 -10.29 -15.53 -2.71
C VAL A 90 -9.31 -16.52 -2.08
N GLN A 91 -8.75 -16.18 -0.93
CA GLN A 91 -7.87 -17.08 -0.18
C GLN A 91 -8.60 -18.37 0.23
N THR A 92 -9.78 -18.25 0.85
CA THR A 92 -10.60 -19.40 1.26
C THR A 92 -10.94 -20.31 0.09
N ARG A 93 -11.41 -19.72 -1.03
CA ARG A 93 -11.72 -20.47 -2.26
C ARG A 93 -10.50 -21.21 -2.81
N THR A 94 -9.34 -20.55 -2.82
CA THR A 94 -8.09 -21.16 -3.28
C THR A 94 -7.68 -22.34 -2.40
N ILE A 95 -7.78 -22.20 -1.07
CA ILE A 95 -7.46 -23.26 -0.12
C ILE A 95 -8.41 -24.45 -0.31
N GLN A 96 -9.72 -24.20 -0.41
CA GLN A 96 -10.71 -25.26 -0.62
C GLN A 96 -10.47 -26.02 -1.94
N ARG A 97 -10.24 -25.30 -3.04
CA ARG A 97 -9.92 -25.91 -4.33
C ARG A 97 -8.67 -26.80 -4.26
N ARG A 98 -7.62 -26.33 -3.60
CA ARG A 98 -6.37 -27.10 -3.40
C ARG A 98 -6.61 -28.35 -2.55
N ARG A 99 -7.43 -28.25 -1.49
CA ARG A 99 -7.78 -29.41 -0.64
C ARG A 99 -8.52 -30.48 -1.44
N LEU A 100 -9.54 -30.08 -2.21
CA LEU A 100 -10.32 -31.01 -3.04
C LEU A 100 -9.46 -31.69 -4.10
N TYR A 101 -8.64 -30.92 -4.82
CA TYR A 101 -7.72 -31.45 -5.82
C TYR A 101 -6.74 -32.47 -5.21
N ASN A 102 -6.11 -32.14 -4.08
CA ASN A 102 -5.18 -33.05 -3.41
C ASN A 102 -5.87 -34.31 -2.87
N HIS A 103 -7.12 -34.18 -2.39
CA HIS A 103 -7.91 -35.34 -1.97
C HIS A 103 -8.18 -36.27 -3.14
N GLN A 104 -8.66 -35.74 -4.28
CA GLN A 104 -8.91 -36.52 -5.48
C GLN A 104 -7.65 -37.22 -5.99
N LEU A 105 -6.51 -36.53 -6.01
CA LEU A 105 -5.24 -37.16 -6.38
C LEU A 105 -4.86 -38.33 -5.47
N ARG A 106 -5.10 -38.22 -4.16
CA ARG A 106 -4.81 -39.30 -3.20
C ARG A 106 -5.73 -40.50 -3.42
N GLU A 107 -7.03 -40.26 -3.64
CA GLU A 107 -8.00 -41.30 -3.96
C GLU A 107 -7.61 -42.06 -5.23
N LEU A 108 -7.25 -41.34 -6.29
CA LEU A 108 -6.79 -41.94 -7.56
C LEU A 108 -5.49 -42.74 -7.39
N ALA A 109 -4.55 -42.26 -6.57
CA ALA A 109 -3.31 -42.98 -6.28
C ALA A 109 -3.59 -44.29 -5.52
N ILE A 110 -4.51 -44.26 -4.54
CA ILE A 110 -4.92 -45.44 -3.78
C ILE A 110 -5.65 -46.44 -4.70
N SER A 111 -6.57 -45.98 -5.56
CA SER A 111 -7.27 -46.87 -6.49
C SER A 111 -6.32 -47.50 -7.51
N ALA A 112 -5.34 -46.74 -8.01
CA ALA A 112 -4.32 -47.25 -8.93
C ALA A 112 -3.40 -48.28 -8.28
N GLN A 113 -3.07 -48.14 -6.98
CA GLN A 113 -2.30 -49.12 -6.23
C GLN A 113 -3.09 -50.39 -5.90
N SER A 114 -4.42 -50.31 -5.79
CA SER A 114 -5.29 -51.47 -5.52
C SER A 114 -5.60 -52.31 -6.77
N LEU A 115 -5.22 -51.85 -7.96
CA LEU A 115 -5.45 -52.54 -9.25
C LEU A 115 -4.25 -53.37 -9.72
N TYR A 116 -3.19 -53.47 -8.90
CA TYR A 116 -2.02 -54.33 -9.06
C TYR A 116 -1.91 -55.27 -7.86
#